data_AF-A0A3D2ZAI6-F1
#
_entry.id   AF-A0A3D2ZAI6-F1
#
_cell.length_a   1.000
_cell.length_b   1.000
_cell.length_c   1.000
_cell.angle_alpha   90.00
_cell.angle_beta   90.00
_cell.angle_gamma   90.00
#
_symmetry.space_group_name_H-M   'P 1'
#
loop_
_entity.id
_entity.type
_entity.pdbx_description
1 polymer ?
#
loop_
_entity_poly.entity_id
_entity_poly.type
_entity_poly.pdbx_seq_one_letter_code
_entity_poly.pdbx_strand_id
1 'polypeptide(L)'
;MALMLALVACGLTPEPAADATTGQLLEWATEQAAEGALGEATIGYRRVLQRDSLEVTALLGLAQIYKLQERDGPADLYRRRAFHVHYAEGLAWAAKDVPDSALMALENAARIMPLHPLAHLRLGELKMAAGQTASAIENFERAVEANPRFAESLITLGQAYAASDRLTDATAAFERAIDANINALEAYLGLGRIFDGQQEWAAAADHFSKALLINPQSEPALRGLDRARAHL
;
A
#
# COMPACT_ATOMS: atom_id res chain seq x y z
N MET A 1 5.85 36.02 36.94
CA MET A 1 4.69 35.44 37.66
C MET A 1 3.33 35.90 37.10
N ALA A 2 3.15 37.17 36.72
CA ALA A 2 1.87 37.65 36.17
C ALA A 2 1.50 37.06 34.78
N LEU A 3 2.48 36.73 33.93
CA LEU A 3 2.21 36.15 32.60
C LEU A 3 1.73 34.69 32.65
N MET A 4 2.21 33.89 33.63
CA MET A 4 1.74 32.52 33.85
C MET A 4 0.28 32.47 34.33
N LEU A 5 -0.14 33.46 35.13
CA LEU A 5 -1.49 33.50 35.69
C LEU A 5 -2.57 33.88 34.66
N ALA A 6 -2.20 34.55 33.56
CA ALA A 6 -3.12 34.88 32.47
C ALA A 6 -3.35 33.71 31.49
N LEU A 7 -2.35 32.84 31.28
CA LEU A 7 -2.45 31.66 30.41
C LEU A 7 -3.45 30.63 30.96
N VAL A 8 -3.51 30.47 32.29
CA VAL A 8 -4.43 29.55 32.96
C VAL A 8 -5.91 29.95 32.77
N ALA A 9 -6.21 31.22 32.47
CA ALA A 9 -7.58 31.68 32.25
C ALA A 9 -8.14 31.33 30.86
N CYS A 10 -7.28 30.94 29.91
CA CYS A 10 -7.66 30.51 28.55
C CYS A 10 -7.42 29.00 28.29
N GLY A 11 -6.99 28.23 29.29
CA GLY A 11 -6.71 26.80 29.15
C GLY A 11 -5.42 26.45 28.41
N LEU A 12 -4.67 27.43 27.89
CA LEU A 12 -3.47 27.20 27.08
C LEU A 12 -2.26 26.81 27.96
N THR A 13 -1.64 25.66 27.67
CA THR A 13 -0.39 25.27 28.32
C THR A 13 0.79 26.07 27.76
N PRO A 14 1.72 26.56 28.61
CA PRO A 14 2.81 27.44 28.17
C PRO A 14 3.73 26.73 27.16
N GLU A 15 4.22 27.48 26.17
CA GLU A 15 5.08 26.93 25.13
C GLU A 15 6.34 26.26 25.72
N PRO A 16 6.70 25.04 25.27
CA PRO A 16 7.90 24.37 25.72
C PRO A 16 9.18 25.17 25.40
N ALA A 17 10.11 25.16 26.35
CA ALA A 17 11.41 25.81 26.23
C ALA A 17 12.19 25.35 24.97
N ALA A 18 13.21 26.12 24.59
CA ALA A 18 13.99 25.84 23.38
C ALA A 18 14.70 24.47 23.42
N ASP A 19 15.07 24.02 24.62
CA ASP A 19 15.74 22.77 24.95
C ASP A 19 14.78 21.60 25.26
N ALA A 20 13.47 21.82 25.23
CA ALA A 20 12.47 20.75 25.37
C ALA A 20 12.76 19.62 24.39
N THR A 21 12.52 18.36 24.76
CA THR A 21 12.77 17.18 23.90
C THR A 21 11.72 17.06 22.78
N THR A 22 11.99 16.22 21.77
CA THR A 22 10.99 15.95 20.71
C THR A 22 9.69 15.37 21.28
N GLY A 23 9.78 14.49 22.28
CA GLY A 23 8.60 13.93 22.96
C GLY A 23 7.79 15.00 23.70
N GLN A 24 8.45 15.90 24.45
CA GLN A 24 7.77 17.00 25.14
C GLN A 24 7.10 17.97 24.15
N LEU A 25 7.74 18.25 23.01
CA LEU A 25 7.13 19.08 21.96
C LEU A 25 5.92 18.41 21.32
N LEU A 26 6.00 17.09 21.12
CA LEU A 26 4.91 16.32 20.53
C LEU A 26 3.70 16.27 21.47
N GLU A 27 3.92 15.96 22.75
CA GLU A 27 2.89 15.93 23.78
C GLU A 27 2.16 17.28 23.88
N TRP A 28 2.93 18.36 24.00
CA TRP A 28 2.36 19.72 24.02
C TRP A 28 1.58 20.03 22.74
N ALA A 29 2.13 19.73 21.56
CA ALA A 29 1.43 19.98 20.30
C ALA A 29 0.10 19.21 20.20
N THR A 30 0.05 17.96 20.69
CA THR A 30 -1.17 17.16 20.73
C THR A 30 -2.20 17.68 21.71
N GLU A 31 -1.77 18.18 22.87
CA GLU A 31 -2.66 18.81 23.85
C GLU A 31 -3.29 20.08 23.27
N GLN A 32 -2.47 20.96 22.68
CA GLN A 32 -2.94 22.17 22.02
C GLN A 32 -3.91 21.87 20.87
N ALA A 33 -3.67 20.81 20.09
CA ALA A 33 -4.59 20.38 19.05
C ALA A 33 -5.94 19.93 19.64
N ALA A 34 -5.93 19.21 20.77
CA ALA A 34 -7.15 18.75 21.46
C ALA A 34 -7.97 19.90 22.05
N GLU A 35 -7.29 20.98 22.48
CA GLU A 35 -7.92 22.21 22.98
C GLU A 35 -8.45 23.14 21.86
N GLY A 36 -8.14 22.82 20.59
CA GLY A 36 -8.52 23.64 19.44
C GLY A 36 -7.57 24.83 19.18
N ALA A 37 -6.45 24.90 19.89
CA ALA A 37 -5.38 25.88 19.69
C ALA A 37 -4.52 25.51 18.46
N LEU A 38 -5.12 25.62 17.27
CA LEU A 38 -4.54 25.11 16.02
C LEU A 38 -3.24 25.82 15.63
N GLY A 39 -3.04 27.08 16.03
CA GLY A 39 -1.84 27.85 15.75
C GLY A 39 -0.63 27.32 16.51
N GLU A 40 -0.81 27.13 17.81
CA GLU A 40 0.13 26.58 18.77
C GLU A 40 0.48 25.14 18.40
N ALA A 41 -0.52 24.30 18.15
CA ALA A 41 -0.34 22.93 17.67
C ALA A 41 0.48 22.88 16.37
N THR A 42 0.21 23.79 15.42
CA THR A 42 0.99 23.89 14.17
C THR A 42 2.46 24.21 14.43
N ILE A 43 2.74 25.14 15.35
CA ILE A 43 4.11 25.49 15.73
C ILE A 43 4.80 24.28 16.37
N GLY A 44 4.14 23.62 17.31
CA GLY A 44 4.65 22.45 18.01
C GLY A 44 4.99 21.31 17.05
N TYR A 45 4.05 20.91 16.20
CA TYR A 45 4.29 19.86 15.21
C TYR A 45 5.39 20.22 14.20
N ARG A 46 5.50 21.49 13.78
CA ARG A 46 6.61 21.91 12.90
C ARG A 46 7.95 21.82 13.61
N ARG A 47 8.04 22.21 14.89
CA ARG A 47 9.27 22.06 15.70
C ARG A 47 9.65 20.58 15.88
N VAL A 48 8.67 19.69 16.06
CA VAL A 48 8.90 18.23 16.03
C VAL A 48 9.50 17.81 14.70
N LEU A 49 8.88 18.20 13.57
CA LEU A 49 9.34 17.80 12.23
C LEU A 49 10.68 18.40 11.79
N GLN A 50 11.12 19.49 12.42
CA GLN A 50 12.47 20.03 12.22
C GLN A 50 13.54 19.13 12.84
N ARG A 51 13.19 18.37 13.89
CA ARG A 51 14.10 17.48 14.61
C ARG A 51 13.99 16.04 14.15
N ASP A 52 12.76 15.60 13.91
CA ASP A 52 12.45 14.30 13.34
C ASP A 52 11.46 14.47 12.18
N SER A 53 12.00 14.47 10.96
CA SER A 53 11.21 14.69 9.75
C SER A 53 10.22 13.57 9.42
N LEU A 54 10.31 12.43 10.10
CA LEU A 54 9.51 11.23 9.87
C LEU A 54 8.49 10.97 10.98
N GLU A 55 8.43 11.81 12.02
CA GLU A 55 7.53 11.61 13.15
C GLU A 55 6.06 11.63 12.73
N VAL A 56 5.45 10.45 12.68
CA VAL A 56 4.13 10.21 12.06
C VAL A 56 3.03 10.98 12.78
N THR A 57 3.09 11.06 14.11
CA THR A 57 2.07 11.76 14.91
C THR A 57 2.02 13.24 14.53
N ALA A 58 3.18 13.88 14.35
CA ALA A 58 3.26 15.27 13.94
C ALA A 58 2.83 15.49 12.47
N LEU A 59 3.17 14.57 11.57
CA LEU A 59 2.70 14.59 10.18
C LEU A 59 1.16 14.51 10.13
N LEU A 60 0.55 13.57 10.84
CA LEU A 60 -0.91 13.41 10.87
C LEU A 60 -1.61 14.56 11.58
N GLY A 61 -1.02 15.09 12.66
CA GLY A 61 -1.52 16.29 13.34
C GLY A 61 -1.59 17.50 12.41
N LEU A 62 -0.51 17.78 11.66
CA LEU A 62 -0.52 18.84 10.64
C LEU A 62 -1.50 18.55 9.51
N ALA A 63 -1.60 17.31 9.04
CA ALA A 63 -2.57 16.94 8.00
C ALA A 63 -4.00 17.26 8.44
N GLN A 64 -4.36 16.93 9.69
CA GLN A 64 -5.66 17.21 10.26
C GLN A 64 -5.91 18.72 10.41
N ILE A 65 -4.95 19.47 10.95
CA ILE A 65 -5.07 20.93 11.11
C ILE A 65 -5.30 21.60 9.75
N TYR A 66 -4.50 21.27 8.73
CA TYR A 66 -4.70 21.84 7.40
C TYR A 66 -6.04 21.43 6.78
N LYS A 67 -6.52 20.22 7.05
CA LYS A 67 -7.84 19.80 6.58
C LYS A 67 -8.95 20.63 7.22
N LEU A 68 -8.87 20.90 8.54
CA LEU A 68 -9.81 21.78 9.25
C LEU A 68 -9.79 23.22 8.74
N GLN A 69 -8.66 23.67 8.21
CA GLN A 69 -8.50 24.98 7.58
C GLN A 69 -8.91 25.01 6.09
N GLU A 70 -9.49 23.92 5.57
CA GLU A 70 -9.85 23.78 4.14
C GLU A 70 -8.65 23.87 3.19
N ARG A 71 -7.45 23.56 3.70
CA ARG A 71 -6.19 23.56 2.93
C ARG A 71 -5.82 22.15 2.50
N ASP A 72 -6.55 21.64 1.52
CA ASP A 72 -6.43 20.24 1.08
C ASP A 72 -5.04 19.88 0.53
N GLY A 73 -4.36 20.77 -0.18
CA GLY A 73 -3.02 20.51 -0.73
C GLY A 73 -1.99 20.16 0.35
N PRO A 74 -1.74 21.05 1.33
CA PRO A 74 -0.89 20.74 2.48
C PRO A 74 -1.37 19.53 3.28
N ALA A 75 -2.68 19.40 3.53
CA ALA A 75 -3.23 18.26 4.26
C ALA A 75 -2.86 16.93 3.60
N ASP A 76 -3.03 16.84 2.28
CA ASP A 76 -2.70 15.65 1.50
C ASP A 76 -1.19 15.37 1.47
N LEU A 77 -0.37 16.41 1.35
CA LEU A 77 1.09 16.27 1.41
C LEU A 77 1.54 15.60 2.73
N TYR A 78 1.07 16.09 3.87
CA TYR A 78 1.47 15.54 5.17
C TYR A 78 0.92 14.13 5.40
N ARG A 79 -0.33 13.86 4.97
CA ARG A 79 -0.91 12.51 4.99
C ARG A 79 -0.12 11.52 4.14
N ARG A 80 0.28 11.90 2.92
CA ARG A 80 1.14 11.05 2.06
C ARG A 80 2.51 10.81 2.69
N ARG A 81 3.12 11.83 3.30
CA ARG A 81 4.38 11.64 4.02
C ARG A 81 4.24 10.64 5.16
N ALA A 82 3.19 10.76 5.99
CA ALA A 82 2.90 9.82 7.07
C ALA A 82 2.70 8.39 6.54
N PHE A 83 1.98 8.25 5.43
CA PHE A 83 1.83 6.97 4.73
C PHE A 83 3.19 6.37 4.34
N HIS A 84 4.05 7.17 3.71
CA HIS A 84 5.34 6.68 3.19
C HIS A 84 6.28 6.22 4.30
N VAL A 85 6.20 6.78 5.51
CA VAL A 85 6.97 6.31 6.67
C VAL A 85 6.62 4.85 6.97
N HIS A 86 5.35 4.57 7.27
CA HIS A 86 4.91 3.21 7.59
C HIS A 86 5.00 2.25 6.41
N TYR A 87 4.77 2.72 5.18
CA TYR A 87 4.96 1.89 3.99
C TYR A 87 6.42 1.46 3.83
N ALA A 88 7.37 2.39 3.99
CA ALA A 88 8.80 2.09 3.92
C ALA A 88 9.25 1.17 5.06
N GLU A 89 8.76 1.37 6.29
CA GLU A 89 8.98 0.45 7.42
C GLU A 89 8.49 -0.96 7.09
N GLY A 90 7.27 -1.07 6.54
CA GLY A 90 6.69 -2.34 6.12
C GLY A 90 7.55 -3.09 5.12
N LEU A 91 8.03 -2.39 4.09
CA LEU A 91 8.97 -2.95 3.10
C LEU A 91 10.30 -3.36 3.74
N ALA A 92 10.84 -2.55 4.66
CA ALA A 92 12.10 -2.82 5.33
C ALA A 92 12.02 -4.05 6.25
N TRP A 93 10.89 -4.24 6.94
CA TRP A 93 10.65 -5.43 7.77
C TRP A 93 10.42 -6.68 6.92
N ALA A 94 9.69 -6.56 5.80
CA ALA A 94 9.51 -7.65 4.85
C ALA A 94 10.87 -8.12 4.28
N ALA A 95 11.76 -7.18 3.94
CA ALA A 95 13.11 -7.50 3.45
C ALA A 95 13.99 -8.18 4.52
N LYS A 96 13.68 -8.02 5.81
CA LYS A 96 14.36 -8.69 6.93
C LYS A 96 13.69 -10.02 7.31
N ASP A 97 12.65 -10.44 6.59
CA ASP A 97 11.86 -11.63 6.91
C ASP A 97 11.25 -11.59 8.33
N VAL A 98 10.79 -10.40 8.75
CA VAL A 98 10.08 -10.19 10.02
C VAL A 98 8.60 -9.89 9.73
N PRO A 99 7.78 -10.91 9.45
CA PRO A 99 6.45 -10.74 8.85
C PRO A 99 5.48 -9.97 9.75
N ASP A 100 5.49 -10.19 11.07
CA ASP A 100 4.57 -9.50 11.99
C ASP A 100 4.79 -7.99 12.02
N SER A 101 6.06 -7.55 12.02
CA SER A 101 6.40 -6.12 11.97
C SER A 101 6.09 -5.51 10.61
N ALA A 102 6.27 -6.27 9.53
CA ALA A 102 5.92 -5.85 8.18
C ALA A 102 4.41 -5.66 8.02
N LEU A 103 3.61 -6.63 8.50
CA LEU A 103 2.15 -6.56 8.51
C LEU A 103 1.67 -5.34 9.29
N MET A 104 2.13 -5.16 10.54
CA MET A 104 1.72 -4.04 11.38
C MET A 104 2.01 -2.68 10.73
N ALA A 105 3.20 -2.51 10.15
CA ALA A 105 3.58 -1.27 9.47
C ALA A 105 2.74 -1.03 8.22
N LEU A 106 2.51 -2.04 7.39
CA LEU A 106 1.66 -1.91 6.19
C LEU A 106 0.17 -1.68 6.53
N GLU A 107 -0.33 -2.28 7.61
CA GLU A 107 -1.69 -2.01 8.12
C GLU A 107 -1.84 -0.57 8.58
N ASN A 108 -0.82 -0.02 9.26
CA ASN A 108 -0.78 1.40 9.59
C ASN A 108 -0.75 2.29 8.35
N ALA A 109 0.02 1.92 7.32
CA ALA A 109 0.02 2.64 6.04
C ALA A 109 -1.37 2.60 5.38
N ALA A 110 -2.01 1.43 5.30
CA ALA A 110 -3.35 1.26 4.75
C ALA A 110 -4.41 2.04 5.55
N ARG A 111 -4.26 2.17 6.87
CA ARG A 111 -5.15 3.01 7.69
C ARG A 111 -5.03 4.51 7.36
N ILE A 112 -3.82 4.99 7.03
CA ILE A 112 -3.59 6.38 6.65
C ILE A 112 -4.15 6.68 5.25
N MET A 113 -3.97 5.76 4.29
CA MET A 113 -4.53 5.86 2.94
C MET A 113 -5.25 4.57 2.55
N PRO A 114 -6.54 4.42 2.91
CA PRO A 114 -7.32 3.19 2.69
C PRO A 114 -7.54 2.82 1.23
N LEU A 115 -7.39 3.78 0.32
CA LEU A 115 -7.54 3.57 -1.12
C LEU A 115 -6.18 3.62 -1.85
N HIS A 116 -5.10 3.21 -1.17
CA HIS A 116 -3.77 3.16 -1.80
C HIS A 116 -3.45 1.73 -2.29
N PRO A 117 -3.26 1.53 -3.61
CA PRO A 117 -3.15 0.18 -4.18
C PRO A 117 -1.91 -0.58 -3.68
N LEU A 118 -0.77 0.10 -3.54
CA LEU A 118 0.48 -0.57 -3.17
C LEU A 118 0.50 -1.10 -1.74
N ALA A 119 -0.23 -0.47 -0.81
CA ALA A 119 -0.27 -0.94 0.58
C ALA A 119 -1.05 -2.25 0.67
N HIS A 120 -2.21 -2.29 0.02
CA HIS A 120 -3.02 -3.49 -0.07
C HIS A 120 -2.34 -4.61 -0.88
N LEU A 121 -1.64 -4.28 -1.97
CA LEU A 121 -0.84 -5.26 -2.71
C LEU A 121 0.21 -5.93 -1.81
N ARG A 122 1.02 -5.15 -1.09
CA ARG A 122 2.07 -5.69 -0.20
C ARG A 122 1.48 -6.46 1.00
N LEU A 123 0.35 -6.02 1.56
CA LEU A 123 -0.36 -6.77 2.59
C LEU A 123 -0.85 -8.12 2.07
N GLY A 124 -1.42 -8.15 0.86
CA GLY A 124 -1.86 -9.39 0.24
C GLY A 124 -0.70 -10.36 0.01
N GLU A 125 0.45 -9.88 -0.47
CA GLU A 125 1.65 -10.70 -0.67
C GLU A 125 2.16 -11.34 0.63
N LEU A 126 2.24 -10.57 1.72
CA LEU A 126 2.63 -11.11 3.03
C LEU A 126 1.63 -12.15 3.53
N LYS A 127 0.33 -11.91 3.34
CA LYS A 127 -0.72 -12.86 3.75
C LYS A 127 -0.70 -14.13 2.89
N MET A 128 -0.42 -14.04 1.59
CA MET A 128 -0.18 -15.20 0.73
C MET A 128 1.00 -16.02 1.25
N ALA A 129 2.13 -15.36 1.56
CA ALA A 129 3.31 -16.03 2.10
C ALA A 129 3.03 -16.72 3.45
N ALA A 130 2.13 -16.16 4.25
CA ALA A 130 1.65 -16.77 5.50
C ALA A 130 0.57 -17.85 5.32
N GLY A 131 0.19 -18.21 4.08
CA GLY A 131 -0.86 -19.18 3.79
C GLY A 131 -2.29 -18.70 4.04
N GLN A 132 -2.47 -17.40 4.29
CA GLN A 132 -3.77 -16.77 4.55
C GLN A 132 -4.45 -16.33 3.23
N THR A 133 -4.69 -17.29 2.34
CA THR A 133 -5.09 -17.02 0.94
C THR A 133 -6.37 -16.19 0.82
N ALA A 134 -7.41 -16.46 1.62
CA ALA A 134 -8.65 -15.69 1.58
C ALA A 134 -8.42 -14.22 1.94
N SER A 135 -7.71 -13.94 3.03
CA SER A 135 -7.40 -12.57 3.44
C SER A 135 -6.43 -11.86 2.49
N ALA A 136 -5.59 -12.61 1.77
CA ALA A 136 -4.76 -12.05 0.72
C ALA A 136 -5.58 -11.61 -0.49
N ILE A 137 -6.52 -12.44 -0.94
CA ILE A 137 -7.46 -12.10 -2.02
C ILE A 137 -8.23 -10.82 -1.69
N GLU A 138 -8.77 -10.68 -0.48
CA GLU A 138 -9.46 -9.45 -0.05
C GLU A 138 -8.56 -8.19 -0.17
N ASN A 139 -7.26 -8.33 0.13
CA ASN A 139 -6.32 -7.22 -0.02
C ASN A 139 -6.01 -6.95 -1.49
N PHE A 140 -5.83 -7.97 -2.32
CA PHE A 140 -5.64 -7.77 -3.76
C PHE A 140 -6.87 -7.14 -4.42
N GLU A 141 -8.09 -7.54 -4.04
CA GLU A 141 -9.34 -6.93 -4.49
C GLU A 141 -9.37 -5.44 -4.13
N ARG A 142 -9.03 -5.05 -2.89
CA ARG A 142 -8.90 -3.63 -2.50
C ARG A 142 -7.85 -2.88 -3.29
N ALA A 143 -6.72 -3.52 -3.63
CA ALA A 143 -5.69 -2.91 -4.46
C ALA A 143 -6.21 -2.64 -5.89
N VAL A 144 -7.00 -3.57 -6.44
CA VAL A 144 -7.66 -3.41 -7.74
C VAL A 144 -8.78 -2.37 -7.70
N GLU A 145 -9.56 -2.29 -6.62
CA GLU A 145 -10.58 -1.24 -6.44
C GLU A 145 -9.93 0.16 -6.40
N ALA A 146 -8.81 0.28 -5.68
CA ALA A 146 -8.06 1.52 -5.58
C ALA A 146 -7.45 1.98 -6.92
N ASN A 147 -6.99 1.04 -7.75
CA ASN A 147 -6.53 1.33 -9.11
C ASN A 147 -6.90 0.18 -10.08
N PRO A 148 -8.06 0.29 -10.76
CA PRO A 148 -8.58 -0.78 -11.62
C PRO A 148 -7.73 -1.12 -12.85
N ARG A 149 -6.75 -0.28 -13.18
CA ARG A 149 -5.82 -0.46 -14.31
C ARG A 149 -4.39 -0.76 -13.86
N PHE A 150 -4.17 -1.09 -12.58
CA PHE A 150 -2.85 -1.48 -12.13
C PHE A 150 -2.59 -2.95 -12.42
N ALA A 151 -1.85 -3.20 -13.51
CA ALA A 151 -1.61 -4.56 -14.02
C ALA A 151 -0.96 -5.49 -12.98
N GLU A 152 -0.04 -4.99 -12.14
CA GLU A 152 0.59 -5.80 -11.08
C GLU A 152 -0.44 -6.35 -10.09
N SER A 153 -1.37 -5.50 -9.59
CA SER A 153 -2.43 -5.97 -8.70
C SER A 153 -3.40 -6.94 -9.35
N LEU A 154 -3.72 -6.76 -10.63
CA LEU A 154 -4.56 -7.70 -11.39
C LEU A 154 -3.87 -9.05 -11.60
N ILE A 155 -2.56 -9.05 -11.89
CA ILE A 155 -1.76 -10.27 -12.02
C ILE A 155 -1.73 -11.03 -10.70
N THR A 156 -1.40 -10.35 -9.59
CA THR A 156 -1.31 -11.01 -8.28
C THR A 156 -2.68 -11.51 -7.81
N LEU A 157 -3.76 -10.78 -8.09
CA LEU A 157 -5.13 -11.24 -7.84
C LEU A 157 -5.45 -12.51 -8.66
N GLY A 158 -5.13 -12.51 -9.96
CA GLY A 158 -5.34 -13.67 -10.83
C GLY A 158 -4.55 -14.90 -10.37
N GLN A 159 -3.30 -14.71 -9.93
CA GLN A 159 -2.48 -15.77 -9.34
C GLN A 159 -3.10 -16.32 -8.04
N ALA A 160 -3.61 -15.47 -7.16
CA ALA A 160 -4.23 -15.87 -5.92
C ALA A 160 -5.56 -16.63 -6.15
N TYR A 161 -6.38 -16.19 -7.11
CA TYR A 161 -7.57 -16.94 -7.53
C TYR A 161 -7.22 -18.30 -8.12
N ALA A 162 -6.22 -18.39 -9.00
CA ALA A 162 -5.79 -19.65 -9.59
C ALA A 162 -5.28 -20.63 -8.50
N ALA A 163 -4.50 -20.14 -7.53
CA ALA A 163 -4.04 -20.93 -6.40
C ALA A 163 -5.19 -21.42 -5.49
N SER A 164 -6.35 -20.78 -5.55
CA SER A 164 -7.56 -21.13 -4.80
C SER A 164 -8.59 -21.89 -5.64
N ASP A 165 -8.20 -22.41 -6.80
CA ASP A 165 -9.06 -23.12 -7.77
C ASP A 165 -10.25 -22.28 -8.31
N ARG A 166 -10.18 -20.94 -8.18
CA ARG A 166 -11.15 -20.00 -8.74
C ARG A 166 -10.77 -19.60 -10.16
N LEU A 167 -10.73 -20.57 -11.07
CA LEU A 167 -10.16 -20.40 -12.41
C LEU A 167 -10.88 -19.36 -13.29
N THR A 168 -12.20 -19.23 -13.15
CA THR A 168 -12.98 -18.22 -13.89
C THR A 168 -12.59 -16.80 -13.46
N ASP A 169 -12.47 -16.58 -12.15
CA ASP A 169 -12.07 -15.27 -11.60
C ASP A 169 -10.60 -14.95 -11.95
N ALA A 170 -9.74 -15.98 -11.92
CA ALA A 170 -8.35 -15.85 -12.33
C ALA A 170 -8.21 -15.43 -13.80
N THR A 171 -8.98 -16.06 -14.68
CA THR A 171 -9.03 -15.74 -16.13
C THR A 171 -9.42 -14.28 -16.33
N ALA A 172 -10.53 -13.85 -15.72
CA ALA A 172 -11.00 -12.47 -15.83
C ALA A 172 -9.98 -11.44 -15.28
N ALA A 173 -9.28 -11.76 -14.18
CA ALA A 173 -8.23 -10.90 -13.64
C ALA A 173 -7.03 -10.79 -14.58
N PHE A 174 -6.58 -11.89 -15.19
CA PHE A 174 -5.48 -11.88 -16.14
C PHE A 174 -5.83 -11.17 -17.45
N GLU A 175 -7.03 -11.36 -17.99
CA GLU A 175 -7.51 -10.62 -19.17
C GLU A 175 -7.50 -9.11 -18.92
N ARG A 176 -8.03 -8.67 -17.79
CA ARG A 176 -7.98 -7.26 -17.37
C ARG A 176 -6.54 -6.77 -17.20
N ALA A 177 -5.61 -7.60 -16.73
CA ALA A 177 -4.20 -7.22 -16.62
C ALA A 177 -3.58 -6.97 -17.99
N ILE A 178 -3.93 -7.79 -18.99
CA ILE A 178 -3.50 -7.63 -20.39
C ILE A 178 -4.10 -6.36 -21.00
N ASP A 179 -5.38 -6.07 -20.75
CA ASP A 179 -6.02 -4.83 -21.19
C ASP A 179 -5.36 -3.58 -20.58
N ALA A 180 -4.92 -3.69 -19.32
CA ALA A 180 -4.20 -2.63 -18.63
C ALA A 180 -2.76 -2.47 -19.15
N ASN A 181 -2.08 -3.58 -19.44
CA ASN A 181 -0.73 -3.62 -19.97
C ASN A 181 -0.58 -4.80 -20.95
N ILE A 182 -0.50 -4.48 -22.24
CA ILE A 182 -0.38 -5.48 -23.30
C ILE A 182 0.89 -6.35 -23.20
N ASN A 183 1.90 -5.90 -22.44
CA ASN A 183 3.14 -6.62 -22.19
C ASN A 183 3.15 -7.35 -20.82
N ALA A 184 1.98 -7.65 -20.25
CA ALA A 184 1.84 -8.39 -18.99
C ALA A 184 2.21 -9.88 -19.14
N LEU A 185 3.51 -10.19 -19.16
CA LEU A 185 4.04 -11.55 -19.34
C LEU A 185 3.38 -12.59 -18.42
N GLU A 186 3.31 -12.29 -17.11
CA GLU A 186 2.75 -13.20 -16.11
C GLU A 186 1.25 -13.46 -16.30
N ALA A 187 0.51 -12.50 -16.87
CA ALA A 187 -0.90 -12.70 -17.18
C ALA A 187 -1.09 -13.70 -18.33
N TYR A 188 -0.29 -13.57 -19.40
CA TYR A 188 -0.28 -14.55 -20.49
C TYR A 188 0.13 -15.94 -20.03
N LEU A 189 1.16 -16.03 -19.17
CA LEU A 189 1.57 -17.30 -18.57
C LEU A 189 0.46 -17.89 -17.69
N GLY A 190 -0.24 -17.05 -16.92
CA GLY A 190 -1.40 -17.42 -16.12
C GLY A 190 -2.52 -18.04 -16.96
N LEU A 191 -2.96 -17.35 -18.00
CA LEU A 191 -3.97 -17.84 -18.93
C LEU A 191 -3.54 -19.12 -19.64
N GLY A 192 -2.30 -19.18 -20.14
CA GLY A 192 -1.76 -20.37 -20.78
C GLY A 192 -1.82 -21.60 -19.87
N ARG A 193 -1.47 -21.46 -18.58
CA ARG A 193 -1.57 -22.54 -17.59
C ARG A 193 -3.02 -22.94 -17.30
N ILE A 194 -3.94 -21.98 -17.21
CA ILE A 194 -5.36 -22.26 -16.97
C ILE A 194 -5.95 -23.08 -18.13
N PHE A 195 -5.79 -22.60 -19.37
CA PHE A 195 -6.33 -23.29 -20.55
C PHE A 195 -5.67 -24.66 -20.78
N ASP A 196 -4.38 -24.79 -20.49
CA ASP A 196 -3.68 -26.08 -20.53
C ASP A 196 -4.26 -27.07 -19.51
N GLY A 197 -4.55 -26.62 -18.28
CA GLY A 197 -5.23 -27.45 -17.28
C GLY A 197 -6.66 -27.86 -17.68
N GLN A 198 -7.34 -27.01 -18.46
CA GLN A 198 -8.67 -27.26 -19.02
C GLN A 198 -8.64 -28.09 -20.31
N GLN A 199 -7.46 -28.47 -20.79
CA GLN A 199 -7.27 -29.20 -22.07
C GLN A 199 -7.69 -28.39 -23.31
N GLU A 200 -7.78 -27.07 -23.20
CA GLU A 200 -8.00 -26.16 -24.31
C GLU A 200 -6.66 -25.80 -24.97
N TRP A 201 -6.01 -26.81 -25.55
CA TRP A 201 -4.62 -26.75 -26.01
C TRP A 201 -4.34 -25.65 -27.03
N ALA A 202 -5.32 -25.34 -27.91
CA ALA A 202 -5.18 -24.28 -28.89
C ALA A 202 -5.10 -22.90 -28.24
N ALA A 203 -5.96 -22.63 -27.25
CA ALA A 203 -5.95 -21.38 -26.48
C ALA A 203 -4.68 -21.29 -25.62
N ALA A 204 -4.28 -22.38 -24.96
CA ALA A 204 -3.04 -22.46 -24.21
C ALA A 204 -1.82 -22.10 -25.08
N ALA A 205 -1.72 -22.71 -26.27
CA ALA A 205 -0.64 -22.45 -27.22
C ALA A 205 -0.61 -20.99 -27.70
N ASP A 206 -1.77 -20.37 -27.93
CA ASP A 206 -1.86 -18.95 -28.29
C ASP A 206 -1.31 -18.04 -27.17
N HIS A 207 -1.75 -18.25 -25.92
CA HIS A 207 -1.28 -17.45 -24.80
C HIS A 207 0.21 -17.65 -24.49
N PHE A 208 0.72 -18.89 -24.54
CA PHE A 208 2.16 -19.14 -24.41
C PHE A 208 2.96 -18.51 -25.55
N SER A 209 2.45 -18.53 -26.79
CA SER A 209 3.10 -17.87 -27.93
C SER A 209 3.16 -16.34 -27.72
N LYS A 210 2.08 -15.73 -27.23
CA LYS A 210 2.07 -14.29 -26.87
C LYS A 210 3.05 -13.96 -25.75
N ALA A 211 3.17 -14.82 -24.72
CA ALA A 211 4.20 -14.67 -23.69
C ALA A 211 5.62 -14.69 -24.29
N LEU A 212 5.89 -15.54 -25.29
CA LEU A 212 7.18 -15.59 -25.99
C LEU A 212 7.46 -14.37 -26.89
N LEU A 213 6.43 -13.68 -27.38
CA LEU A 213 6.62 -12.39 -28.06
C LEU A 213 7.16 -11.32 -27.11
N ILE A 214 6.77 -11.37 -25.83
CA ILE A 214 7.22 -10.44 -24.79
C ILE A 214 8.60 -10.85 -24.26
N ASN A 215 8.77 -12.13 -23.94
CA ASN A 215 10.04 -12.70 -23.50
C ASN A 215 10.34 -14.00 -24.26
N PRO A 216 11.14 -13.94 -25.34
CA PRO A 216 11.49 -15.11 -26.15
C PRO A 216 12.24 -16.22 -25.40
N GLN A 217 12.84 -15.91 -24.24
CA GLN A 217 13.59 -16.85 -23.41
C GLN A 217 12.79 -17.33 -22.18
N SER A 218 11.47 -17.06 -22.13
CA SER A 218 10.63 -17.53 -21.03
C SER A 218 10.52 -19.06 -21.04
N GLU A 219 11.30 -19.73 -20.18
CA GLU A 219 11.23 -21.19 -20.03
C GLU A 219 9.81 -21.70 -19.73
N PRO A 220 9.02 -21.06 -18.83
CA PRO A 220 7.65 -21.49 -18.59
C PRO A 220 6.79 -21.43 -19.86
N ALA A 221 6.96 -20.41 -20.69
CA ALA A 221 6.20 -20.27 -21.93
C ALA A 221 6.64 -21.31 -22.98
N LEU A 222 7.94 -21.55 -23.14
CA LEU A 222 8.45 -22.59 -24.06
C LEU A 222 7.91 -23.97 -23.70
N ARG A 223 8.08 -24.39 -22.43
CA ARG A 223 7.60 -25.69 -21.96
C ARG A 223 6.07 -25.82 -22.07
N GLY A 224 5.35 -24.75 -21.75
CA GLY A 224 3.89 -24.69 -21.89
C GLY A 224 3.44 -24.84 -23.34
N LEU A 225 4.10 -24.12 -24.27
CA LEU A 225 3.81 -24.18 -25.69
C LEU A 225 4.10 -25.55 -26.29
N ASP A 226 5.25 -26.15 -25.96
CA ASP A 226 5.63 -27.48 -26.43
C ASP A 226 4.62 -28.54 -25.98
N ARG A 227 4.21 -28.49 -24.71
CA ARG A 227 3.18 -29.39 -24.17
C ARG A 227 1.84 -29.20 -24.87
N ALA A 228 1.36 -27.96 -24.99
CA ALA A 228 0.08 -27.68 -25.65
C ALA A 228 0.08 -28.15 -27.11
N ARG A 229 1.19 -27.95 -27.85
CA ARG A 229 1.33 -28.42 -29.25
C ARG A 229 1.38 -29.93 -29.39
N ALA A 230 1.86 -30.67 -28.39
CA ALA A 230 1.86 -32.13 -28.42
C ALA A 230 0.46 -32.74 -28.36
N HIS A 231 -0.56 -31.95 -28.00
CA HIS A 231 -1.97 -32.36 -27.88
C HIS A 231 -2.87 -31.80 -28.99
N LEU A 232 -2.32 -31.05 -29.95
CA LEU A 232 -3.02 -30.56 -31.15
C LEU A 232 -2.88 -31.54 -32.31
#